data_AF-A0A5E8AMR7-F1
#
_entry.id   AF-A0A5E8AMR7-F1
#
_cell.length_a   1.000
_cell.length_b   1.000
_cell.length_c   1.000
_cell.angle_alpha   90.00
_cell.angle_beta   90.00
_cell.angle_gamma   90.00
#
_symmetry.space_group_name_H-M   'P 1'
#
loop_
_entity.id
_entity.type
_entity.pdbx_description
1 polymer ?
#
loop_
_entity_poly.entity_id
_entity_poly.type
_entity_poly.pdbx_seq_one_letter_code
_entity_poly.pdbx_strand_id
1 'polypeptide(L)' 'MDIAEVQTAEGKLYLFVGIDHTSKFAVTQLVDKADRRTAWEFLEHLLKAVPY' A
#
# COMPACT_ATOMS: atom_id res chain seq x y z
N MET A 1 3.60 -11.03 0.11
CA MET A 1 3.22 -9.61 0.00
C MET A 1 1.72 -9.56 0.01
N ASP A 2 1.14 -9.17 1.13
CA ASP A 2 -0.31 -9.07 1.29
C ASP A 2 -0.72 -7.60 1.15
N ILE A 3 -1.88 -7.37 0.51
CA ILE A 3 -2.45 -6.04 0.29
C ILE A 3 -3.81 -5.97 0.98
N ALA A 4 -4.02 -4.90 1.74
CA ALA A 4 -5.29 -4.59 2.39
C ALA A 4 -5.78 -3.19 1.99
N GLU A 5 -7.09 -2.97 2.08
CA GLU A 5 -7.77 -1.68 1.92
C GLU A 5 -8.44 -1.30 3.25
N VAL A 6 -8.26 -0.06 3.71
CA VAL A 6 -8.96 0.48 4.89
C VAL A 6 -9.63 1.81 4.54
N GLN A 7 -10.91 1.97 4.86
CA GLN A 7 -11.63 3.24 4.77
C GLN A 7 -11.64 3.97 6.12
N THR A 8 -11.27 5.26 6.10
CA THR A 8 -11.28 6.12 7.28
C THR A 8 -12.66 6.73 7.54
N ALA A 9 -12.93 7.09 8.80
CA ALA A 9 -14.23 7.63 9.26
C ALA A 9 -14.61 9.00 8.65
N GLU A 10 -13.64 9.73 8.08
CA GLU A 10 -13.82 11.07 7.49
C GLU A 10 -14.18 11.04 6.00
N GLY A 11 -14.24 9.85 5.41
CA GLY A 11 -14.62 9.65 4.02
C GLY A 11 -13.44 9.33 3.12
N LYS A 12 -13.41 8.07 2.67
CA LYS A 12 -12.81 7.58 1.41
C LYS A 12 -11.33 7.89 1.17
N LEU A 13 -10.47 7.76 2.17
CA LEU A 13 -9.08 7.45 1.87
C LEU A 13 -8.90 5.94 1.89
N TYR A 14 -8.22 5.42 0.87
CA TYR A 14 -7.85 4.03 0.72
C TYR A 14 -6.42 3.86 1.20
N LEU A 15 -6.22 2.99 2.19
CA LEU A 15 -4.87 2.62 2.63
C LEU A 15 -4.41 1.37 1.89
N PHE A 16 -3.36 1.45 1.07
CA PHE A 16 -2.62 0.29 0.59
C PHE A 16 -1.56 -0.11 1.62
N VAL A 17 -1.42 -1.40 1.86
CA VAL A 17 -0.43 -1.97 2.78
C VAL A 17 0.34 -3.06 2.06
N GLY A 18 1.67 -3.11 2.22
CA GLY A 18 2.53 -4.15 1.70
C GLY A 18 3.32 -4.73 2.84
N ILE A 19 3.01 -5.97 3.22
CA ILE A 19 3.68 -6.66 4.33
C ILE A 19 4.74 -7.60 3.77
N ASP A 20 5.98 -7.45 4.23
CA ASP A 20 7.00 -8.46 4.08
C ASP A 20 7.14 -9.31 5.36
N HIS A 21 6.72 -10.58 5.27
CA HIS A 21 6.74 -11.51 6.40
C HIS A 21 8.15 -11.90 6.83
N THR A 22 9.15 -11.71 5.96
CA THR A 22 10.56 -12.04 6.19
C THR A 22 11.27 -10.94 6.97
N SER A 23 11.23 -9.70 6.47
CA SER A 23 11.91 -8.55 7.09
C SER A 23 11.08 -7.85 8.18
N LYS A 24 9.80 -8.21 8.35
CA LYS A 24 8.86 -7.66 9.35
C LYS A 24 8.54 -6.17 9.16
N PHE A 25 8.82 -5.60 8.00
CA PHE A 25 8.42 -4.22 7.68
C PHE A 25 7.09 -4.19 6.92
N ALA A 26 6.37 -3.08 7.09
CA ALA A 26 5.15 -2.77 6.36
C ALA A 26 5.30 -1.42 5.67
N VAL A 27 5.01 -1.39 4.36
CA VAL A 27 4.93 -0.14 3.59
C VAL A 27 3.47 0.23 3.44
N THR A 28 3.11 1.47 3.74
CA THR A 28 1.73 1.93 3.67
C THR A 28 1.61 3.20 2.83
N GLN A 29 0.59 3.28 1.99
CA GLN A 29 0.30 4.48 1.20
C GLN A 29 -1.19 4.80 1.28
N LEU A 30 -1.50 6.03 1.67
CA LEU A 30 -2.85 6.56 1.73
C LEU A 30 -3.17 7.26 0.40
N VAL A 31 -4.26 6.86 -0.26
CA VAL A 31 -4.68 7.42 -1.55
C VAL A 31 -6.16 7.82 -1.50
N ASP A 32 -6.58 8.80 -2.30
CA ASP A 32 -7.99 9.23 -2.33
C ASP A 32 -8.91 8.23 -3.04
N LYS A 33 -8.35 7.43 -3.95
CA LYS A 33 -9.06 6.40 -4.73
C LYS A 33 -8.16 5.19 -4.95
N ALA A 34 -8.69 4.00 -4.70
CA ALA A 34 -8.05 2.75 -5.13
C ALA A 34 -8.40 2.44 -6.59
N ASP A 35 -7.63 3.03 -7.51
CA ASP A 35 -7.68 2.69 -8.93
C ASP A 35 -6.42 1.92 -9.38
N ARG A 36 -6.40 1.48 -10.64
CA ARG A 36 -5.27 0.71 -11.17
C ARG A 36 -3.96 1.51 -11.17
N ARG A 37 -4.03 2.83 -11.34
CA ARG A 37 -2.85 3.69 -11.42
C ARG A 37 -2.21 3.85 -10.05
N THR A 38 -3.02 4.21 -9.05
CA THR A 38 -2.59 4.34 -7.65
C THR A 38 -2.05 3.01 -7.10
N ALA A 39 -2.66 1.87 -7.47
CA ALA A 39 -2.13 0.55 -7.14
C ALA A 39 -0.77 0.27 -7.81
N TRP A 40 -0.58 0.66 -9.07
CA TRP A 40 0.71 0.52 -9.76
C TRP A 40 1.80 1.38 -9.10
N GLU A 41 1.50 2.65 -8.81
CA GLU A 41 2.40 3.57 -8.14
C GLU A 41 2.81 3.04 -6.75
N PHE A 42 1.86 2.46 -6.01
CA PHE A 42 2.13 1.79 -4.73
C PHE A 42 3.09 0.59 -4.89
N LEU A 43 2.88 -0.27 -5.89
CA LEU A 43 3.76 -1.41 -6.15
C LEU A 43 5.18 -0.99 -6.54
N GLU A 44 5.32 0.07 -7.34
CA GLU A 44 6.63 0.62 -7.68
C GLU A 44 7.35 1.17 -6.44
N HIS A 45 6.62 1.83 -5.54
CA HIS A 45 7.17 2.27 -4.25
C HIS A 45 7.57 1.10 -3.37
N LEU A 46 6.74 0.07 -3.28
CA LEU A 46 7.02 -1.13 -2.50
C LEU A 46 8.31 -1.82 -2.97
N LEU A 47 8.50 -1.95 -4.29
CA LEU A 47 9.71 -2.52 -4.88
C LEU A 47 10.97 -1.70 -4.61
N LYS A 48 10.87 -0.36 -4.54
CA LYS A 48 12.00 0.50 -4.17
C LYS A 48 12.33 0.44 -2.68
N ALA A 49 11.32 0.23 -1.84
CA ALA A 49 11.45 0.21 -0.38
C ALA A 49 11.96 -1.14 0.16
N VAL A 50 11.69 -2.24 -0.55
CA VAL A 50 12.14 -3.59 -0.16
C VAL A 50 13.35 -3.99 -1.01
N PRO A 51 14.57 -4.11 -0.42
CA PRO A 51 15.71 -4.65 -1.13
C PRO A 51 15.48 -6.15 -1.36
N TYR A 52 15.32 -6.56 -2.61
CA TYR A 52 15.31 -7.96 -3.02
C TYR A 52 16.73 -8.51 -3.14
#